data_AF-A0A955S2A2-F1
#
_entry.id   AF-A0A955S2A2-F1
#
_cell.length_a   1.000
_cell.length_b   1.000
_cell.length_c   1.000
_cell.angle_alpha   90.00
_cell.angle_beta   90.00
_cell.angle_gamma   90.00
#
_symmetry.space_group_name_H-M   'P 1'
#
loop_
_entity.id
_entity.type
_entity.pdbx_description
1 polymer ?
#
loop_
_entity_poly.entity_id
_entity_poly.type
_entity_poly.pdbx_seq_one_letter_code
_entity_poly.pdbx_strand_id
1 'polypeptide(L)'
;MRNAWNVNRGGNPGVVVAIVDTGIAYEDYTDVINSFRSEEYYQAPELSQTSFAPGYDFVDNDNHPNDDYGHGTHVAGTIAQNTNNLAGAAGIAFKTTLMPVKVINANGYGSSFDVADGIIWAADN
;
A
#
# COMPACT_ATOMS: atom_id res chain seq x y z
N MET A 1 18.76 -13.14 2.39
CA MET A 1 17.35 -13.45 2.75
C MET A 1 17.00 -14.93 2.77
N ARG A 2 17.50 -15.81 1.87
CA ARG A 2 17.11 -17.24 1.83
C ARG A 2 17.20 -17.97 3.18
N ASN A 3 18.18 -17.64 4.02
CA ASN A 3 18.34 -18.26 5.34
C ASN A 3 17.40 -17.68 6.41
N ALA A 4 16.92 -16.44 6.26
CA ALA A 4 16.01 -15.80 7.20
C ALA A 4 14.61 -16.44 7.15
N TRP A 5 14.14 -16.82 5.96
CA TRP A 5 12.87 -17.52 5.81
C TRP A 5 12.85 -18.95 6.34
N ASN A 6 14.02 -19.53 6.64
CA ASN A 6 14.10 -20.80 7.36
C ASN A 6 13.77 -20.63 8.85
N VAL A 7 13.90 -19.42 9.39
CA VAL A 7 13.62 -19.07 10.79
C VAL A 7 12.24 -18.44 10.93
N ASN A 8 11.89 -17.47 10.08
CA ASN A 8 10.57 -16.86 10.04
C ASN A 8 10.10 -16.77 8.57
N ARG A 9 9.11 -17.58 8.23
CA ARG A 9 8.62 -17.78 6.84
C ARG A 9 7.76 -16.61 6.35
N GLY A 10 8.39 -15.46 6.14
CA GLY A 10 7.77 -14.31 5.49
C GLY A 10 7.07 -13.32 6.42
N GLY A 11 7.30 -13.38 7.73
CA GLY A 11 6.68 -12.44 8.69
C GLY A 11 5.43 -12.99 9.37
N ASN A 12 4.70 -12.09 10.03
CA ASN A 12 3.53 -12.39 10.86
C ASN A 12 2.40 -11.43 10.49
N PRO A 13 1.17 -11.90 10.20
CA PRO A 13 0.03 -11.03 9.89
C PRO A 13 -0.39 -10.13 11.06
N GLY A 14 0.01 -10.44 12.30
CA GLY A 14 -0.15 -9.54 13.44
C GLY A 14 0.82 -8.36 13.47
N VAL A 15 1.77 -8.28 12.53
CA VAL A 15 2.64 -7.13 12.33
C VAL A 15 2.07 -6.31 11.18
N VAL A 16 1.63 -5.10 11.51
CA VAL A 16 1.17 -4.09 10.54
C VAL A 16 2.34 -3.19 10.17
N VAL A 17 2.54 -2.96 8.88
CA VAL A 17 3.54 -2.04 8.34
C VAL A 17 2.83 -0.95 7.56
N ALA A 18 2.83 0.27 8.10
CA ALA A 18 2.29 1.43 7.41
C ALA A 18 3.23 1.92 6.30
N ILE A 19 2.63 2.26 5.16
CA ILE A 19 3.31 2.82 3.99
C ILE A 19 2.73 4.22 3.78
N VAL A 20 3.46 5.20 4.31
CA VAL A 20 3.17 6.63 4.20
C VAL A 20 3.82 7.16 2.92
N ASP A 21 3.07 7.13 1.81
CA ASP A 21 3.62 7.31 0.45
C ASP A 21 2.54 7.79 -0.55
N THR A 22 2.60 7.40 -1.82
CA THR A 22 1.62 7.75 -2.88
C THR A 22 0.34 6.92 -2.88
N GLY A 23 0.17 6.04 -1.89
CA GLY A 23 -0.89 5.04 -1.84
C GLY A 23 -0.37 3.63 -2.18
N ILE A 24 -1.28 2.66 -2.25
CA ILE A 24 -0.96 1.29 -2.74
C ILE A 24 -2.04 0.87 -3.74
N ALA A 25 -1.68 0.17 -4.80
CA ALA A 25 -2.63 -0.55 -5.65
C ALA A 25 -3.18 -1.79 -4.90
N TYR A 26 -4.00 -1.58 -3.87
CA TYR A 26 -4.42 -2.61 -2.91
C TYR A 26 -5.83 -3.15 -3.14
N GLU A 27 -6.67 -2.45 -3.90
CA GLU A 27 -8.04 -2.82 -4.19
C GLU A 27 -8.44 -2.49 -5.64
N ASP A 28 -9.50 -3.13 -6.12
CA ASP A 28 -10.21 -2.66 -7.31
C ASP A 28 -11.24 -1.61 -6.87
N TYR A 29 -11.10 -0.39 -7.35
CA TYR A 29 -11.94 0.73 -6.95
C TYR A 29 -12.26 1.64 -8.14
N THR A 30 -13.48 2.16 -8.19
CA THR A 30 -13.86 3.17 -9.17
C THR A 30 -14.26 4.44 -8.43
N ASP A 31 -13.41 5.46 -8.49
CA ASP A 31 -13.74 6.78 -8.00
C ASP A 31 -14.65 7.49 -9.02
N VAL A 32 -15.83 7.92 -8.60
CA VAL A 32 -16.78 8.67 -9.44
C VAL A 32 -16.68 10.14 -9.09
N ILE A 33 -15.76 10.83 -9.77
CA ILE A 33 -15.50 12.26 -9.56
C ILE A 33 -16.73 13.11 -9.95
N ASN A 34 -17.39 12.78 -11.08
CA ASN A 34 -18.65 13.39 -11.50
C ASN A 34 -19.34 12.57 -12.60
N SER A 35 -20.47 13.06 -13.12
CA SER A 35 -21.27 12.38 -14.15
C SER A 35 -20.54 12.09 -15.48
N PHE A 36 -19.33 12.63 -15.69
CA PHE A 36 -18.57 12.49 -16.93
C PHE A 36 -17.13 11.97 -16.71
N ARG A 37 -16.67 11.82 -15.46
CA ARG A 37 -15.31 11.38 -15.14
C ARG A 37 -15.34 10.39 -13.98
N SER A 38 -14.71 9.26 -14.20
CA SER A 38 -14.35 8.29 -13.17
C SER A 38 -12.88 7.91 -13.32
N GLU A 39 -12.27 7.50 -12.21
CA GLU A 39 -10.94 6.91 -12.20
C GLU A 39 -11.04 5.47 -11.73
N GLU A 40 -10.35 4.58 -12.44
CA GLU A 40 -10.34 3.16 -12.15
C GLU A 40 -8.99 2.77 -11.58
N TYR A 41 -9.04 2.17 -10.41
CA TYR A 41 -7.92 1.56 -9.71
C TYR A 41 -8.08 0.06 -9.74
N TYR A 42 -6.96 -0.63 -9.88
CA TYR A 42 -6.91 -2.08 -9.93
C TYR A 42 -5.90 -2.57 -8.91
N GLN A 43 -6.27 -3.60 -8.16
CA GLN A 43 -5.36 -4.24 -7.24
C GLN A 43 -4.19 -4.82 -8.01
N ALA A 44 -2.96 -4.53 -7.58
CA ALA A 44 -1.78 -5.13 -8.16
C ALA A 44 -1.85 -6.67 -8.00
N PRO A 45 -1.77 -7.45 -9.09
CA PRO A 45 -1.78 -8.92 -9.01
C PRO A 45 -0.71 -9.48 -8.06
N GLU A 46 0.43 -8.80 -7.98
CA GLU A 46 1.58 -9.09 -7.12
C GLU A 46 1.30 -8.90 -5.63
N LEU A 47 0.22 -8.21 -5.26
CA LEU A 47 -0.22 -7.97 -3.89
C LEU A 47 -1.55 -8.66 -3.56
N SER A 48 -2.11 -9.46 -4.49
CA SER A 48 -3.42 -10.12 -4.32
C SER A 48 -3.54 -11.08 -3.12
N GLN A 49 -2.44 -11.50 -2.51
CA GLN A 49 -2.44 -12.33 -1.28
C GLN A 49 -1.97 -11.54 -0.05
N THR A 50 -1.66 -10.25 -0.21
CA THR A 50 -1.25 -9.37 0.88
C THR A 50 -2.48 -9.00 1.71
N SER A 51 -2.31 -9.01 3.03
CA SER A 51 -3.33 -8.50 3.95
C SER A 51 -3.20 -6.99 4.06
N PHE A 52 -4.32 -6.27 4.01
CA PHE A 52 -4.36 -4.82 4.19
C PHE A 52 -5.15 -4.46 5.44
N ALA A 53 -4.59 -3.57 6.26
CA ALA A 53 -5.32 -2.87 7.32
C ALA A 53 -6.04 -1.66 6.71
N PRO A 54 -7.05 -1.09 7.41
CA PRO A 54 -7.68 0.16 6.99
C PRO A 54 -6.64 1.26 6.76
N GLY A 55 -6.75 1.94 5.63
CA GLY A 55 -5.88 3.05 5.26
C GLY A 55 -6.64 4.37 5.15
N TYR A 56 -5.90 5.44 4.85
CA TYR A 56 -6.49 6.76 4.62
C TYR A 56 -5.72 7.55 3.56
N ASP A 57 -6.45 8.31 2.76
CA ASP A 57 -5.92 9.24 1.78
C ASP A 57 -6.04 10.69 2.28
N PHE A 58 -4.91 11.30 2.60
CA PHE A 58 -4.84 12.71 3.02
C PHE A 58 -4.80 13.68 1.84
N VAL A 59 -4.54 13.20 0.62
CA VAL A 59 -4.56 14.02 -0.59
C VAL A 59 -6.00 14.34 -0.97
N ASP A 60 -6.86 13.31 -1.04
CA ASP A 60 -8.26 13.44 -1.47
C ASP A 60 -9.27 13.37 -0.31
N ASN A 61 -8.80 13.13 0.92
CA ASN A 61 -9.58 13.10 2.16
C ASN A 61 -10.65 12.01 2.20
N ASP A 62 -10.28 10.79 1.84
CA ASP A 62 -11.16 9.62 1.87
C ASP A 62 -10.47 8.35 2.40
N ASN A 63 -11.20 7.24 2.40
CA ASN A 63 -10.70 5.95 2.88
C ASN A 63 -10.15 5.06 1.74
N HIS A 64 -9.81 5.65 0.59
CA HIS A 64 -9.37 4.97 -0.62
C HIS A 64 -7.96 5.42 -1.04
N PRO A 65 -6.90 5.14 -0.24
CA PRO A 65 -5.51 5.48 -0.55
C PRO A 65 -4.90 4.64 -1.68
N ASN A 66 -5.58 4.65 -2.82
CA ASN A 66 -5.18 3.97 -4.03
C ASN A 66 -4.00 4.71 -4.68
N ASP A 67 -3.08 3.95 -5.25
CA ASP A 67 -1.88 4.51 -5.87
C ASP A 67 -2.16 4.95 -7.31
N ASP A 68 -1.90 6.22 -7.58
CA ASP A 68 -2.01 6.90 -8.88
C ASP A 68 -0.64 7.35 -9.43
N TYR A 69 0.45 7.06 -8.69
CA TYR A 69 1.83 7.40 -9.06
C TYR A 69 2.73 6.17 -9.24
N GLY A 70 2.61 5.18 -8.35
CA GLY A 70 3.31 3.90 -8.41
C GLY A 70 4.45 3.71 -7.39
N HIS A 71 4.88 4.76 -6.69
CA HIS A 71 6.01 4.69 -5.75
C HIS A 71 5.65 3.88 -4.50
N GLY A 72 4.50 4.17 -3.88
CA GLY A 72 4.02 3.44 -2.72
C GLY A 72 3.75 1.97 -3.02
N THR A 73 3.21 1.63 -4.20
CA THR A 73 3.05 0.24 -4.64
C THR A 73 4.39 -0.48 -4.80
N HIS A 74 5.42 0.20 -5.34
CA HIS A 74 6.76 -0.37 -5.45
C HIS A 74 7.40 -0.62 -4.07
N VAL A 75 7.22 0.31 -3.12
CA VAL A 75 7.64 0.14 -1.73
C VAL A 75 6.90 -1.05 -1.08
N ALA A 76 5.59 -1.14 -1.27
CA ALA A 76 4.75 -2.24 -0.81
C ALA A 76 5.24 -3.59 -1.34
N GLY A 77 5.58 -3.66 -2.63
CA GLY A 77 6.11 -4.87 -3.24
C GLY A 77 7.43 -5.33 -2.62
N THR A 78 8.34 -4.39 -2.33
CA THR A 78 9.61 -4.70 -1.64
C THR A 78 9.36 -5.35 -0.28
N ILE A 79 8.32 -4.94 0.43
CA ILE A 79 7.97 -5.46 1.75
C ILE A 79 7.21 -6.79 1.63
N ALA A 80 6.09 -6.83 0.92
CA ALA A 80 5.10 -7.89 1.06
C ALA A 80 4.66 -8.56 -0.26
N GLN A 81 5.32 -8.30 -1.40
CA GLN A 81 4.98 -8.96 -2.66
C GLN A 81 4.84 -10.48 -2.52
N ASN A 82 3.77 -11.02 -3.12
CA ASN A 82 3.47 -12.44 -3.20
C ASN A 82 4.71 -13.25 -3.62
N THR A 83 4.90 -14.42 -3.02
CA THR A 83 6.08 -15.27 -3.26
C THR A 83 5.69 -16.67 -3.73
N ASN A 84 6.66 -17.42 -4.26
CA ASN A 84 6.49 -18.81 -4.73
C ASN A 84 5.40 -19.00 -5.80
N ASN A 85 5.12 -17.97 -6.59
CA ASN A 85 4.08 -17.94 -7.64
C ASN A 85 4.65 -17.87 -9.07
N LEU A 86 5.97 -17.94 -9.24
CA LEU A 86 6.68 -17.85 -10.53
C LEU A 86 6.47 -16.53 -11.30
N ALA A 87 6.04 -15.46 -10.60
CA ALA A 87 5.77 -14.16 -11.21
C ALA A 87 6.46 -13.03 -10.42
N GLY A 88 6.98 -12.02 -11.12
CA GLY A 88 7.57 -10.83 -10.50
C GLY A 88 8.78 -11.11 -9.59
N ALA A 89 8.79 -10.47 -8.43
CA ALA A 89 9.78 -10.59 -7.37
C ALA A 89 9.17 -11.24 -6.11
N ALA A 90 9.85 -11.14 -4.96
CA ALA A 90 9.35 -11.66 -3.69
C ALA A 90 9.61 -10.66 -2.56
N GLY A 91 8.55 -10.31 -1.83
CA GLY A 91 8.64 -9.39 -0.70
C GLY A 91 9.37 -10.03 0.48
N ILE A 92 10.12 -9.22 1.24
CA ILE A 92 10.92 -9.66 2.39
C ILE A 92 10.04 -10.32 3.48
N ALA A 93 8.86 -9.75 3.69
CA ALA A 93 7.89 -10.08 4.72
C ALA A 93 6.49 -10.28 4.11
N PHE A 94 6.39 -11.14 3.08
CA PHE A 94 5.18 -11.48 2.32
C PHE A 94 3.96 -12.02 3.10
N LYS A 95 4.01 -12.09 4.43
CA LYS A 95 2.90 -12.46 5.33
C LYS A 95 2.52 -11.38 6.34
N THR A 96 3.14 -10.19 6.28
CA THR A 96 2.72 -9.06 7.12
C THR A 96 1.48 -8.40 6.55
N THR A 97 0.80 -7.62 7.39
CA THR A 97 -0.28 -6.74 6.94
C THR A 97 0.29 -5.38 6.57
N LEU A 98 -0.13 -4.81 5.44
CA LEU A 98 0.24 -3.45 5.04
C LEU A 98 -0.89 -2.47 5.37
N MET A 99 -0.54 -1.25 5.77
CA MET A 99 -1.50 -0.15 5.93
C MET A 99 -1.19 0.93 4.89
N PRO A 100 -2.05 1.14 3.88
CA PRO A 100 -1.85 2.21 2.90
C PRO A 100 -2.18 3.57 3.54
N VAL A 101 -1.25 4.52 3.48
CA VAL A 101 -1.46 5.90 3.93
C VAL A 101 -0.96 6.84 2.85
N LYS A 102 -1.88 7.44 2.10
CA LYS A 102 -1.53 8.29 0.96
C LYS A 102 -1.37 9.73 1.41
N VAL A 103 -0.18 10.28 1.20
CA VAL A 103 0.21 11.66 1.55
C VAL A 103 0.93 12.37 0.41
N ILE A 104 1.12 11.67 -0.72
CA ILE A 104 1.73 12.18 -1.95
C ILE A 104 0.76 11.93 -3.12
N ASN A 105 0.53 12.95 -3.92
CA ASN A 105 -0.42 12.91 -5.04
C ASN A 105 0.15 12.25 -6.32
N ALA A 106 -0.70 12.11 -7.34
CA ALA A 106 -0.37 11.57 -8.67
C ALA A 106 0.82 12.23 -9.40
N ASN A 107 1.29 13.39 -8.94
CA ASN A 107 2.41 14.11 -9.53
C ASN A 107 3.70 13.97 -8.70
N GLY A 108 3.68 13.20 -7.61
CA GLY A 108 4.81 13.02 -6.70
C GLY A 108 4.99 14.17 -5.72
N TYR A 109 3.95 14.96 -5.45
CA TYR A 109 4.00 16.06 -4.47
C TYR A 109 3.11 15.77 -3.26
N GLY A 110 3.63 16.07 -2.07
CA GLY A 110 2.90 16.01 -0.80
C GLY A 110 3.27 17.19 0.08
N SER A 111 2.39 17.60 0.99
CA SER A 111 2.70 18.63 1.97
C SER A 111 3.30 18.02 3.24
N SER A 112 4.09 18.80 3.98
CA SER A 112 4.57 18.40 5.31
C SER A 112 3.43 18.19 6.32
N PHE A 113 2.27 18.78 6.08
CA PHE A 113 1.09 18.59 6.93
C PHE A 113 0.49 17.20 6.69
N ASP A 114 0.25 16.83 5.41
CA ASP A 114 -0.28 15.52 5.05
C ASP A 114 0.63 14.39 5.54
N VAL A 115 1.95 14.56 5.42
CA VAL A 115 2.94 13.60 5.95
C VAL A 115 2.85 13.49 7.47
N ALA A 116 2.71 14.60 8.19
CA ALA A 116 2.58 14.59 9.64
C ALA A 116 1.29 13.89 10.08
N ASP A 117 0.17 14.19 9.42
CA ASP A 117 -1.12 13.56 9.69
C ASP A 117 -1.11 12.07 9.35
N GLY A 118 -0.45 11.68 8.26
CA GLY A 118 -0.25 10.29 7.88
C GLY A 118 0.59 9.49 8.89
N ILE A 119 1.63 10.10 9.46
CA ILE A 119 2.42 9.47 10.55
C ILE A 119 1.55 9.28 11.80
N ILE A 120 0.74 10.27 12.16
CA ILE A 120 -0.16 10.19 13.31
C ILE A 120 -1.20 9.09 13.09
N TRP A 121 -1.84 9.06 11.92
CA TRP A 121 -2.79 7.99 11.56
C TRP A 121 -2.19 6.60 11.69
N ALA A 122 -0.98 6.41 11.17
CA ALA A 122 -0.26 5.15 11.22
C ALA A 122 0.14 4.72 12.64
N ALA A 123 0.27 5.66 13.58
CA ALA A 123 0.59 5.37 14.97
C ALA A 123 -0.66 5.02 15.79
N ASP A 124 -1.80 5.58 15.42
CA ASP A 124 -3.06 5.48 16.17
C ASP A 124 -3.95 4.29 15.73
N ASN A 125 -3.61 3.61 14.62
CA ASN A 125 -4.37 2.49 14.04
C ASN A 125 -3.50 1.24 13.83
#